data_AF-A0A496L0M2-F1
#
_entry.id   AF-A0A496L0M2-F1
#
_cell.length_a   1.000
_cell.length_b   1.000
_cell.length_c   1.000
_cell.angle_alpha   90.00
_cell.angle_beta   90.00
_cell.angle_gamma   90.00
#
_symmetry.space_group_name_H-M   'P 1'
#
loop_
_entity.id
_entity.type
_entity.pdbx_description
1 polymer ?
#
loop_
_entity_poly.entity_id
_entity_poly.type
_entity_poly.pdbx_seq_one_letter_code
_entity_poly.pdbx_strand_id
1 'polypeptide(L)'
;MLQEEVYRLFESEIENWQLARNKYADLEASVSKRIEFGDFGIDVVCNPARIRSTMAEVQRKLEKMRHLPNNSLAAAAVDSSNDSCFLCSDRRPKEQKSIVVGDFEVLV
;
A
#
# COMPACT_ATOMS: atom_id res chain seq x y z
N MET A 1 18.04 16.15 12.93
CA MET A 1 18.62 14.79 12.81
C MET A 1 17.80 13.97 11.82
N LEU A 2 18.35 12.96 11.15
CA LEU A 2 17.62 12.15 10.14
C LEU A 2 16.29 11.60 10.68
N GLN A 3 16.26 11.16 11.94
CA GLN A 3 15.04 10.66 12.59
C GLN A 3 13.91 11.71 12.65
N GLU A 4 14.23 12.96 12.97
CA GLU A 4 13.24 14.04 13.02
C GLU A 4 12.70 14.39 11.63
N GLU A 5 13.57 14.31 10.61
CA GLU A 5 13.19 14.52 9.21
C GLU A 5 12.23 13.43 8.75
N VAL A 6 12.52 12.17 9.09
CA VAL A 6 11.65 11.03 8.81
C VAL A 6 10.30 11.18 9.50
N TYR A 7 10.25 11.59 10.77
CA TYR A 7 8.96 11.83 11.45
C TYR A 7 8.15 12.94 10.77
N ARG A 8 8.79 14.04 10.35
CA ARG A 8 8.11 15.09 9.58
C ARG A 8 7.61 14.59 8.23
N LEU A 9 8.34 13.67 7.58
CA LEU A 9 7.85 13.01 6.37
C LEU A 9 6.54 12.26 6.66
N PHE A 10 6.51 11.38 7.67
CA PHE A 10 5.30 10.64 8.06
C PHE A 10 4.11 11.57 8.35
N GLU A 11 4.33 12.63 9.13
CA GLU A 11 3.29 13.63 9.42
C GLU A 11 2.77 14.28 8.13
N SER A 12 3.69 14.71 7.25
CA SER A 12 3.34 15.35 5.98
C SER A 12 2.64 14.42 5.00
N GLU A 13 2.95 13.12 5.01
CA GLU A 13 2.30 12.13 4.16
C GLU A 13 0.86 11.89 4.63
N ILE A 14 0.64 11.72 5.94
CA ILE A 14 -0.72 11.59 6.50
C ILE A 14 -1.52 12.88 6.27
N GLU A 15 -0.89 14.05 6.33
CA GLU A 15 -1.56 15.33 6.10
C GLU A 15 -1.87 15.57 4.62
N ASN A 16 -0.94 15.32 3.71
CA ASN A 16 -1.07 15.78 2.33
C ASN A 16 -1.50 14.68 1.36
N TRP A 17 -1.38 13.41 1.73
CA TRP A 17 -1.75 12.28 0.89
C TRP A 17 -3.01 11.59 1.42
N GLN A 18 -4.16 11.92 0.82
CA GLN A 18 -5.47 11.46 1.27
C GLN A 18 -5.58 9.92 1.34
N LEU A 19 -4.93 9.20 0.42
CA LEU A 19 -4.94 7.74 0.44
C LEU A 19 -4.21 7.20 1.67
N ALA A 20 -3.02 7.73 1.98
CA ALA A 20 -2.32 7.37 3.22
C ALA A 20 -3.17 7.71 4.44
N ARG A 21 -3.68 8.94 4.53
CA ARG A 21 -4.57 9.37 5.62
C ARG A 21 -5.70 8.37 5.88
N ASN A 22 -6.44 8.01 4.83
CA ASN A 22 -7.57 7.08 4.94
C ASN A 22 -7.10 5.69 5.37
N LYS A 23 -5.98 5.19 4.81
CA LYS A 23 -5.46 3.86 5.14
C LYS A 23 -4.88 3.75 6.55
N TYR A 24 -4.36 4.84 7.10
CA TYR A 24 -3.95 4.91 8.49
C TYR A 24 -5.15 5.07 9.42
N ALA A 25 -6.14 5.89 9.09
CA ALA A 25 -7.39 6.00 9.86
C ALA A 25 -8.14 4.66 9.93
N ASP A 26 -8.14 3.88 8.85
CA ASP A 26 -8.70 2.53 8.79
C ASP A 26 -8.08 1.57 9.85
N LEU A 27 -6.86 1.84 10.34
CA LEU A 27 -6.22 1.04 11.39
C LEU A 27 -6.87 1.22 12.77
N GLU A 28 -7.55 2.35 13.01
CA GLU A 28 -8.26 2.59 14.28
C GLU A 28 -9.40 1.59 14.49
N ALA A 29 -9.96 1.05 13.40
CA ALA A 29 -10.98 0.01 13.44
C ALA A 29 -10.41 -1.41 13.61
N SER A 30 -9.09 -1.56 13.77
CA SER A 30 -8.48 -2.86 13.98
C SER A 30 -8.82 -3.41 15.36
N VAL A 31 -9.07 -4.71 15.42
CA VAL A 31 -9.33 -5.43 16.67
C VAL A 31 -8.21 -6.41 16.93
N SER A 32 -7.67 -6.38 18.13
CA SER A 32 -6.57 -7.26 18.55
C SER A 32 -6.99 -8.15 19.70
N LYS A 33 -6.55 -9.41 19.67
CA LYS A 33 -6.67 -10.33 20.79
C LYS A 33 -5.36 -11.06 20.99
N ARG A 34 -4.81 -10.97 22.19
CA ARG A 34 -3.69 -11.81 22.62
C ARG A 34 -4.20 -13.15 23.11
N ILE A 35 -3.57 -14.23 22.66
CA ILE A 35 -3.86 -15.60 23.07
C ILE A 35 -2.59 -16.15 23.72
N GLU A 36 -2.67 -16.48 25.00
CA GLU A 36 -1.53 -17.01 25.76
C GLU A 36 -1.43 -18.53 25.61
N PHE A 37 -0.21 -19.01 25.38
CA PHE A 37 0.19 -20.41 25.26
C PHE A 37 1.38 -20.67 26.19
N GLY A 38 1.12 -20.76 27.49
CA GLY A 38 2.17 -21.07 28.48
C GLY A 38 3.28 -20.02 28.51
N ASP A 39 4.37 -20.30 27.80
CA ASP A 39 5.58 -19.49 27.73
C ASP A 39 5.60 -18.48 26.56
N PHE A 40 4.65 -18.54 25.63
CA PHE A 40 4.52 -17.54 24.56
C PHE A 40 3.07 -17.06 24.37
N GLY A 41 2.91 -15.90 23.75
CA GLY A 41 1.60 -15.35 23.40
C GLY A 41 1.54 -15.02 21.91
N ILE A 42 0.36 -15.19 21.32
CA ILE A 42 0.08 -14.83 19.93
C ILE A 42 -0.86 -13.63 19.91
N ASP A 43 -0.42 -12.53 19.29
CA ASP A 43 -1.27 -11.36 19.03
C ASP A 43 -1.98 -11.52 17.68
N VAL A 44 -3.29 -11.76 17.73
CA VAL A 44 -4.14 -11.83 16.53
C VAL A 44 -4.74 -10.46 16.28
N VAL A 45 -4.35 -9.82 15.18
CA VAL A 45 -4.88 -8.51 14.76
C VAL A 45 -5.73 -8.70 13.51
N CYS A 46 -6.99 -8.29 13.58
CA CYS A 46 -7.87 -8.18 12.42
C CYS A 46 -8.00 -6.71 12.05
N ASN A 47 -7.62 -6.35 10.82
CA ASN A 47 -7.97 -5.06 10.21
C ASN A 47 -9.10 -5.29 9.19
N PRO A 48 -10.37 -5.01 9.54
CA PRO A 48 -11.51 -5.22 8.66
C PRO A 48 -11.42 -4.45 7.33
N ALA A 49 -10.71 -3.32 7.29
CA ALA A 49 -10.51 -2.55 6.06
C ALA A 49 -9.49 -3.20 5.11
N ARG A 50 -8.57 -4.03 5.62
CA ARG A 50 -7.55 -4.75 4.83
C ARG A 50 -7.92 -6.19 4.47
N ILE A 51 -8.88 -6.81 5.15
CA ILE A 51 -9.32 -8.18 4.83
C ILE A 51 -10.19 -8.24 3.55
N ARG A 52 -10.57 -7.09 2.98
CA ARG A 52 -11.16 -7.02 1.64
C ARG A 52 -10.12 -7.48 0.62
N SER A 53 -10.32 -8.66 0.05
CA SER A 53 -9.45 -9.22 -0.98
C SER A 53 -9.32 -8.25 -2.15
N THR A 54 -8.14 -7.62 -2.25
CA THR A 54 -7.76 -6.77 -3.38
C THR A 54 -7.92 -7.53 -4.70
N MET A 55 -7.64 -8.84 -4.70
CA MET A 55 -7.84 -9.71 -5.87
C MET A 55 -9.32 -9.88 -6.25
N ALA A 56 -10.25 -9.98 -5.30
CA ALA A 56 -11.67 -10.08 -5.62
C ALA A 56 -12.21 -8.79 -6.27
N GLU A 57 -11.65 -7.63 -5.93
CA GLU A 57 -12.01 -6.34 -6.54
C GLU A 57 -11.33 -6.13 -7.90
N VAL A 58 -10.04 -6.48 -8.01
CA VAL A 58 -9.28 -6.44 -9.26
C VAL A 58 -9.85 -7.40 -10.29
N GLN A 59 -10.26 -8.62 -9.89
CA GLN A 59 -10.92 -9.59 -10.77
C GLN A 59 -12.18 -9.00 -11.40
N ARG A 60 -13.06 -8.38 -10.59
CA ARG A 60 -14.28 -7.72 -11.09
C ARG A 60 -13.98 -6.56 -12.05
N LYS A 61 -12.90 -5.82 -11.80
CA LYS A 61 -12.47 -4.71 -12.65
C LYS A 61 -11.90 -5.23 -13.98
N LEU A 62 -11.05 -6.27 -13.93
CA LEU A 62 -10.49 -6.95 -15.09
C LEU A 62 -11.56 -7.60 -15.96
N GLU A 63 -12.56 -8.23 -15.34
CA GLU A 63 -13.68 -8.88 -16.04
C GLU A 63 -14.55 -7.85 -16.78
N LYS A 64 -14.88 -6.72 -16.13
CA LYS A 64 -15.58 -5.59 -16.80
C LYS A 64 -14.78 -5.00 -17.96
N MET A 65 -13.45 -4.90 -17.82
CA MET A 65 -12.57 -4.39 -18.87
C MET A 65 -12.32 -5.39 -20.01
N ARG A 66 -12.60 -6.70 -19.79
CA ARG A 66 -12.45 -7.76 -20.79
C ARG A 66 -13.53 -7.71 -21.88
N HIS A 67 -14.65 -7.04 -21.62
CA HIS A 67 -15.78 -6.91 -22.53
C HIS A 67 -15.81 -5.59 -23.33
N LEU A 68 -14.84 -4.69 -23.15
CA LEU A 68 -14.73 -3.49 -23.98
C LEU A 68 -13.95 -3.81 -25.27
N PRO A 69 -14.49 -3.47 -26.46
CA PRO A 69 -13.72 -3.57 -27.70
C PRO A 69 -12.62 -2.50 -27.67
N ASN A 70 -11.37 -2.92 -27.88
CA ASN A 70 -10.13 -2.13 -27.85
C ASN A 70 -9.54 -1.86 -26.46
N ASN A 71 -9.33 -2.90 -25.66
CA ASN A 71 -8.60 -2.75 -24.41
C ASN A 71 -7.08 -2.98 -24.56
N SER A 72 -6.34 -1.90 -24.80
CA SER A 72 -4.87 -1.85 -24.80
C SER A 72 -4.23 -2.19 -23.44
N LEU A 73 -5.01 -2.33 -22.35
CA LEU A 73 -4.50 -2.71 -21.03
C LEU A 73 -4.29 -4.22 -20.87
N ALA A 74 -4.96 -5.05 -21.67
CA ALA A 74 -4.74 -6.50 -21.64
C ALA A 74 -3.39 -6.90 -22.28
N ALA A 75 -2.90 -6.10 -23.24
CA ALA A 75 -1.60 -6.30 -23.87
C ALA A 75 -0.42 -5.88 -22.97
N ALA A 76 -0.65 -5.05 -21.95
CA ALA A 76 0.38 -4.58 -21.03
C ALA A 76 0.65 -5.55 -19.85
N ALA A 77 -0.12 -6.64 -19.73
CA ALA A 77 -0.01 -7.62 -18.64
C ALA A 77 0.84 -8.85 -18.99
N VAL A 78 1.41 -8.91 -20.20
CA VAL A 78 2.22 -10.05 -20.69
C VAL A 78 3.49 -9.53 -21.34
N ASP A 79 4.32 -8.84 -20.55
CA ASP A 79 5.73 -8.66 -20.90
C ASP A 79 6.58 -8.71 -19.62
N SER A 80 7.13 -9.89 -19.34
CA SER A 80 7.96 -10.21 -18.16
C SER A 80 9.33 -9.50 -18.14
N SER A 81 9.51 -8.48 -18.98
CA SER A 81 10.70 -7.64 -19.06
C SER A 81 10.44 -6.17 -18.73
N ASN A 82 9.18 -5.78 -18.43
CA ASN A 82 8.82 -4.40 -18.08
C ASN A 82 8.10 -4.35 -16.72
N ASP A 83 8.74 -4.96 -15.71
CA ASP A 83 8.30 -5.11 -14.31
C ASP A 83 8.43 -3.81 -13.52
N SER A 84 7.75 -2.77 -13.99
CA SER A 84 7.56 -1.56 -13.21
C SER A 84 6.71 -1.88 -11.97
N CYS A 85 7.35 -1.92 -10.81
CA CYS A 85 6.68 -2.18 -9.55
C CYS A 85 6.21 -0.87 -8.89
N PHE A 86 5.36 -0.98 -7.87
CA PHE A 86 4.83 0.17 -7.13
C PHE A 86 5.90 0.97 -6.35
N LEU A 87 7.14 0.46 -6.29
CA LEU A 87 8.30 1.16 -5.68
C LEU A 87 9.10 1.98 -6.69
N CYS A 88 8.88 1.83 -7.99
CA CYS A 88 9.53 2.63 -9.02
C CYS A 88 9.05 4.08 -8.94
N SER A 89 9.97 5.05 -8.92
CA SER A 89 9.67 6.48 -8.68
C SER A 89 8.68 7.08 -9.66
N ASP A 90 8.66 6.60 -10.91
CA ASP A 90 7.72 6.99 -11.96
C ASP A 90 6.29 6.43 -11.76
N ARG A 91 6.14 5.40 -10.92
CA ARG A 91 4.88 4.69 -10.68
C ARG A 91 4.34 4.84 -9.26
N ARG A 92 5.07 5.52 -8.37
CA ARG A 92 4.58 5.89 -7.06
C ARG A 92 3.40 6.87 -7.17
N PRO A 93 2.51 6.90 -6.18
CA PRO A 93 1.52 7.97 -6.03
C PRO A 93 2.21 9.33 -6.11
N LYS A 94 1.63 10.28 -6.84
CA LYS A 94 2.27 11.58 -7.11
C LYS A 94 2.46 12.41 -5.83
N GLU A 95 1.62 12.15 -4.85
CA GLU A 95 1.63 12.79 -3.55
C GLU A 95 2.71 12.22 -2.62
N GLN A 96 3.19 10.99 -2.86
CA GLN A 96 4.16 10.31 -2.01
C GLN A 96 5.55 10.93 -2.17
N LYS A 97 6.12 11.41 -1.07
CA LYS A 97 7.46 11.99 -1.01
C LYS A 97 8.47 10.96 -0.50
N SER A 98 9.74 11.36 -0.53
CA SER A 98 10.86 10.56 -0.04
C SER A 98 11.94 11.42 0.60
N ILE A 99 12.77 10.79 1.44
CA ILE A 99 14.03 11.36 1.94
C ILE A 99 15.18 10.50 1.41
N VAL A 100 16.17 11.12 0.77
CA VAL A 100 17.36 10.42 0.26
C VAL A 100 18.36 10.20 1.41
N VAL A 101 18.81 8.97 1.58
CA VAL A 101 19.78 8.54 2.58
C VAL A 101 20.86 7.69 1.92
N GLY A 102 21.95 8.32 1.48
CA GLY A 102 22.98 7.66 0.69
C GLY A 102 22.42 7.17 -0.64
N ASP A 103 22.51 5.87 -0.88
CA ASP A 103 21.98 5.21 -2.09
C ASP A 103 20.50 4.77 -1.96
N PHE A 104 19.85 5.11 -0.83
CA PHE A 104 18.49 4.68 -0.52
C PHE A 104 17.53 5.87 -0.44
N GLU A 105 16.24 5.57 -0.61
CA GLU A 105 15.14 6.50 -0.34
C GLU A 105 14.25 5.93 0.76
N VAL A 106 13.98 6.74 1.78
CA VAL A 106 12.97 6.44 2.80
C VAL A 106 11.61 6.87 2.26
N LEU A 107 10.65 5.93 2.28
CA LEU A 107 9.25 6.11 1.87
C LEU A 107 8.31 5.84 3.05
N VAL A 108 7.07 6.30 2.94
CA VAL A 108 5.97 6.06 3.90
C VAL A 108 4.87 5.23 3.24
#